data_AF-A0A6P5WYV7-F1
#
_entry.id   AF-A0A6P5WYV7-F1
#
_cell.length_a   1.000
_cell.length_b   1.000
_cell.length_c   1.000
_cell.angle_alpha   90.00
_cell.angle_beta   90.00
_cell.angle_gamma   90.00
#
_symmetry.space_group_name_H-M   'P 1'
#
loop_
_entity.id
_entity.type
_entity.pdbx_description
1 polymer ?
#
loop_
_entity_poly.entity_id
_entity_poly.type
_entity_poly.pdbx_seq_one_letter_code
_entity_poly.pdbx_strand_id
1 'polypeptide(L)'
;MKHGKKHRAEVAKSLPEWERKFMAYKALKKKVKLINPHSNGKKRSRSGSGKFSDGNLPTDDMGFILLLDRELDKINTFFIDKEEDYVIRFRELEIRAENLNDNEEMLEVQKEILDFHSEMVMLLHYSVINFAGLIKIVKKHKKRTGGSVYSFSMPRVLQQPFFSTDLLYNLIKGCEAILDRLSPGNDP
;
A
#
# COMPACT_ATOMS: atom_id res chain seq x y z
N MET A 1 -13.90 -4.31 11.95
CA MET A 1 -14.25 -4.30 10.51
C MET A 1 -13.90 -5.66 9.93
N LYS A 2 -14.92 -6.39 9.43
CA LYS A 2 -14.78 -7.74 8.87
C LYS A 2 -14.16 -7.73 7.45
N HIS A 3 -14.39 -6.67 6.65
CA HIS A 3 -13.98 -6.64 5.22
C HIS A 3 -12.46 -6.59 5.00
N GLY A 4 -11.73 -5.65 5.62
CA GLY A 4 -10.26 -5.60 5.47
C GLY A 4 -9.53 -6.81 6.09
N LYS A 5 -10.21 -7.68 6.83
CA LYS A 5 -9.66 -8.97 7.29
C LYS A 5 -9.92 -10.05 6.24
N LYS A 6 -11.10 -10.05 5.62
CA LYS A 6 -11.46 -10.94 4.50
C LYS A 6 -10.54 -10.72 3.30
N HIS A 7 -10.37 -9.48 2.88
CA HIS A 7 -9.53 -9.10 1.73
C HIS A 7 -8.05 -9.46 1.91
N ARG A 8 -7.48 -9.25 3.11
CA ARG A 8 -6.12 -9.73 3.40
C ARG A 8 -6.02 -11.25 3.39
N ALA A 9 -7.04 -11.96 3.87
CA ALA A 9 -7.06 -13.42 3.84
C ALA A 9 -7.21 -13.95 2.40
N GLU A 10 -7.92 -13.23 1.54
CA GLU A 10 -8.05 -13.53 0.11
C GLU A 10 -6.72 -13.34 -0.62
N VAL A 11 -6.02 -12.21 -0.41
CA VAL A 11 -4.67 -12.03 -0.95
C VAL A 11 -3.70 -13.08 -0.39
N ALA A 12 -3.73 -13.36 0.91
CA ALA A 12 -2.85 -14.38 1.51
C ALA A 12 -3.18 -15.81 1.06
N LYS A 13 -4.41 -16.08 0.60
CA LYS A 13 -4.78 -17.37 0.02
C LYS A 13 -4.20 -17.53 -1.38
N SER A 14 -4.29 -16.49 -2.19
CA SER A 14 -3.83 -16.52 -3.59
C SER A 14 -2.32 -16.30 -3.72
N LEU A 15 -1.73 -15.42 -2.88
CA LEU A 15 -0.30 -15.06 -2.86
C LEU A 15 0.20 -15.00 -1.40
N PRO A 16 0.50 -16.16 -0.78
CA PRO A 16 0.91 -16.27 0.62
C PRO A 16 2.14 -15.43 0.98
N GLU A 17 3.06 -15.25 0.04
CA GLU A 17 4.29 -14.49 0.23
C GLU A 17 4.05 -12.98 0.46
N TRP A 18 2.87 -12.47 0.09
CA TRP A 18 2.50 -11.07 0.30
C TRP A 18 1.93 -10.82 1.71
N GLU A 19 1.55 -11.85 2.45
CA GLU A 19 0.88 -11.71 3.76
C GLU A 19 1.70 -10.83 4.72
N ARG A 20 3.02 -11.05 4.76
CA ARG A 20 3.95 -10.33 5.64
C ARG A 20 4.30 -8.93 5.15
N LYS A 21 3.99 -8.62 3.90
CA LYS A 21 4.26 -7.32 3.27
C LYS A 21 3.19 -6.28 3.60
N PHE A 22 2.01 -6.68 4.07
CA PHE A 22 0.98 -5.75 4.52
C PHE A 22 1.39 -4.95 5.77
N MET A 23 0.77 -3.78 5.93
CA MET A 23 0.87 -2.98 7.14
C MET A 23 0.48 -3.78 8.39
N ALA A 24 1.36 -3.78 9.39
CA ALA A 24 1.18 -4.37 10.70
C ALA A 24 0.24 -3.52 11.59
N TYR A 25 -1.00 -3.33 11.12
CA TYR A 25 -2.00 -2.46 11.73
C TYR A 25 -2.27 -2.79 13.21
N LYS A 26 -2.17 -4.07 13.60
CA LYS A 26 -2.31 -4.48 15.01
C LYS A 26 -1.17 -3.94 15.88
N ALA A 27 0.07 -3.96 15.40
CA ALA A 27 1.23 -3.45 16.13
C ALA A 27 1.15 -1.93 16.28
N LEU A 28 0.85 -1.21 15.19
CA LEU A 28 0.63 0.23 15.21
C LEU A 28 -0.52 0.62 16.17
N LYS A 29 -1.63 -0.11 16.14
CA LYS A 29 -2.76 0.12 17.06
C LYS A 29 -2.36 -0.08 18.52
N LYS A 30 -1.46 -1.02 18.84
CA LYS A 30 -0.94 -1.19 20.21
C LYS A 30 -0.13 0.03 20.62
N LYS A 31 0.76 0.55 19.77
CA LYS A 31 1.51 1.78 20.03
C LYS A 31 0.60 2.99 20.27
N VAL A 32 -0.43 3.19 19.44
CA VAL A 32 -1.41 4.28 19.67
C VAL A 32 -2.16 4.15 21.00
N LYS A 33 -2.38 2.94 21.51
CA LYS A 33 -3.04 2.75 22.81
C LYS A 33 -2.16 3.19 23.98
N LEU A 34 -0.85 3.01 23.87
CA LEU A 34 0.13 3.34 24.91
C LEU A 34 0.36 4.84 25.05
N ILE A 35 0.03 5.64 24.03
CA ILE A 35 0.07 7.10 24.10
C ILE A 35 -0.85 7.56 25.24
N ASN A 36 -0.23 8.16 26.25
CA ASN A 36 -0.90 8.59 27.47
C ASN A 36 -1.64 9.92 27.24
N PRO A 37 -2.99 9.95 27.25
CA PRO A 37 -3.74 11.16 26.93
C PRO A 37 -3.63 12.24 28.01
N HIS A 38 -3.10 11.91 29.19
CA HIS A 38 -3.06 12.78 30.37
C HIS A 38 -1.73 13.51 30.61
N SER A 39 -0.67 13.25 29.84
CA SER A 39 0.58 14.03 29.94
C SER A 39 0.40 15.49 29.48
N ASN A 40 -0.60 15.76 28.64
CA ASN A 40 -0.88 17.10 28.10
C ASN A 40 -1.92 17.91 28.91
N GLY A 41 -2.36 17.45 30.11
CA GLY A 41 -3.56 17.99 30.75
C GLY A 41 -3.48 18.44 32.22
N LYS A 42 -2.38 18.22 32.96
CA LYS A 42 -2.29 18.63 34.39
C LYS A 42 -1.00 19.40 34.70
N LYS A 43 -0.94 20.66 34.27
CA LYS A 43 -0.23 21.76 34.95
C LYS A 43 -0.80 23.10 34.47
N ARG A 44 -2.01 23.42 34.93
CA ARG A 44 -2.46 24.82 35.06
C ARG A 44 -2.45 25.20 36.53
N SER A 45 -1.27 25.11 37.15
CA SER A 45 -0.94 25.95 38.29
C SER A 45 -0.53 27.31 37.72
N ARG A 46 -1.32 28.33 38.04
CA ARG A 46 -1.12 29.73 37.67
C ARG A 46 0.26 30.20 38.15
N SER A 47 1.11 30.67 37.24
CA SER A 47 1.96 31.86 37.41
C SER A 47 2.68 32.16 36.09
N GLY A 48 2.92 33.44 35.84
CA GLY A 48 3.29 33.98 34.54
C GLY A 48 4.78 33.90 34.17
N SER A 49 5.07 34.62 33.09
CA SER A 49 6.37 34.89 32.44
C SER A 49 6.84 33.84 31.42
N GLY A 50 7.23 34.36 30.26
CA GLY A 50 7.28 33.64 29.00
C GLY A 50 8.50 32.75 28.82
N LYS A 51 8.34 31.78 27.92
CA LYS A 51 9.36 31.27 27.00
C LYS A 51 8.66 30.35 26.00
N PHE A 52 8.83 30.64 24.72
CA PHE A 52 8.53 29.71 23.64
C PHE A 52 9.40 28.47 23.84
N SER A 53 8.84 27.39 24.41
CA SER A 53 9.53 26.12 24.52
C SER A 53 9.28 25.30 23.26
N ASP A 54 10.26 25.40 22.39
CA ASP A 54 10.61 24.47 21.33
C ASP A 54 10.57 22.99 21.77
N GLY A 55 10.09 22.12 20.89
CA GLY A 55 10.79 20.86 20.60
C GLY A 55 10.42 19.53 21.27
N ASN A 56 9.71 19.45 22.41
CA ASN A 56 9.52 18.12 23.05
C ASN A 56 8.24 17.39 22.57
N LEU A 57 8.35 16.74 21.41
CA LEU A 57 7.44 15.66 21.02
C LEU A 57 7.50 14.56 22.12
N PRO A 58 6.37 14.16 22.74
CA PRO A 58 6.38 13.12 23.76
C PRO A 58 7.06 11.86 23.22
N THR A 59 7.94 11.24 24.02
CA THR A 59 8.70 10.02 23.63
C THR A 59 7.80 8.91 23.08
N ASP A 60 6.56 8.80 23.59
CA ASP A 60 5.55 7.87 23.12
C ASP A 60 5.02 8.17 21.71
N ASP A 61 5.03 9.45 21.32
CA ASP A 61 4.59 9.91 19.99
C ASP A 61 5.66 9.59 18.94
N MET A 62 6.94 9.81 19.27
CA MET A 62 8.07 9.37 18.44
C MET A 62 8.04 7.86 18.16
N GLY A 63 7.70 7.05 19.18
CA GLY A 63 7.64 5.59 19.02
C GLY A 63 6.54 5.11 18.05
N PHE A 64 5.44 5.87 17.91
CA PHE A 64 4.42 5.58 16.89
C PHE A 64 4.90 6.00 15.50
N ILE A 65 5.46 7.21 15.37
CA ILE A 65 5.91 7.76 14.09
C ILE A 65 7.00 6.88 13.48
N LEU A 66 8.03 6.51 14.24
CA LEU A 66 9.10 5.64 13.76
C LEU A 66 8.60 4.26 13.31
N LEU A 67 7.59 3.70 13.99
CA LEU A 67 6.99 2.44 13.56
C LEU A 67 6.15 2.62 12.30
N LEU A 68 5.46 3.75 12.15
CA LEU A 68 4.67 4.06 10.96
C LEU A 68 5.58 4.22 9.75
N ASP A 69 6.68 4.97 9.88
CA ASP A 69 7.65 5.19 8.80
C ASP A 69 8.24 3.86 8.33
N ARG A 70 8.69 3.00 9.25
CA ARG A 70 9.18 1.64 8.89
C ARG A 70 8.15 0.80 8.16
N GLU A 71 6.88 0.90 8.56
CA GLU A 71 5.80 0.17 7.89
C GLU A 71 5.51 0.74 6.51
N LEU A 72 5.60 2.06 6.32
CA LEU A 72 5.48 2.72 5.03
C LEU A 72 6.62 2.35 4.09
N ASP A 73 7.87 2.41 4.56
CA ASP A 73 9.05 2.01 3.79
C ASP A 73 8.91 0.58 3.28
N LYS A 74 8.55 -0.36 4.18
CA LYS A 74 8.31 -1.76 3.80
C LYS A 74 7.26 -1.91 2.68
N ILE A 75 6.15 -1.19 2.78
CA ILE A 75 5.05 -1.26 1.80
C ILE A 75 5.47 -0.64 0.47
N ASN A 76 6.18 0.50 0.52
CA ASN A 76 6.69 1.19 -0.66
C ASN A 76 7.72 0.34 -1.40
N THR A 77 8.73 -0.17 -0.68
CA THR A 77 9.75 -1.06 -1.27
C THR A 77 9.08 -2.24 -1.95
N PHE A 78 8.19 -2.94 -1.26
CA PHE A 78 7.49 -4.07 -1.88
C PHE A 78 6.67 -3.69 -3.12
N PHE A 79 5.99 -2.54 -3.10
CA PHE A 79 5.18 -2.10 -4.23
C PHE A 79 6.04 -1.72 -5.44
N ILE A 80 7.12 -0.98 -5.21
CA ILE A 80 8.07 -0.56 -6.26
C ILE A 80 8.77 -1.78 -6.85
N ASP A 81 9.30 -2.68 -6.02
CA ASP A 81 9.95 -3.92 -6.49
C ASP A 81 9.00 -4.70 -7.42
N LYS A 82 7.72 -4.78 -7.07
CA LYS A 82 6.71 -5.44 -7.91
C LYS A 82 6.41 -4.68 -9.20
N GLU A 83 6.33 -3.36 -9.17
CA GLU A 83 6.16 -2.57 -10.39
C GLU A 83 7.33 -2.75 -11.36
N GLU A 84 8.56 -2.79 -10.85
CA GLU A 84 9.76 -3.06 -11.63
C GLU A 84 9.72 -4.46 -12.27
N ASP A 85 9.41 -5.49 -11.48
CA ASP A 85 9.23 -6.87 -11.98
C ASP A 85 8.18 -6.93 -13.08
N TYR A 86 7.07 -6.21 -12.91
CA TYR A 86 5.95 -6.22 -13.85
C TYR A 86 6.29 -5.51 -15.17
N VAL A 87 7.06 -4.43 -15.14
CA VAL A 87 7.53 -3.78 -16.37
C VAL A 87 8.39 -4.74 -17.19
N ILE A 88 9.29 -5.49 -16.54
CA ILE A 88 10.17 -6.46 -17.22
C ILE A 88 9.32 -7.60 -17.80
N ARG A 89 8.47 -8.22 -16.98
CA ARG A 89 7.62 -9.35 -17.39
C ARG A 89 6.65 -8.97 -18.51
N PHE A 90 6.11 -7.75 -18.48
CA PHE A 90 5.24 -7.26 -19.55
C PHE A 90 5.97 -7.21 -20.90
N ARG A 91 7.23 -6.73 -20.92
CA ARG A 91 8.04 -6.69 -22.15
C ARG A 91 8.37 -8.08 -22.67
N GLU A 92 8.67 -9.02 -21.79
CA GLU A 92 8.93 -10.42 -22.17
C GLU A 92 7.68 -11.06 -22.80
N LEU A 93 6.50 -10.83 -22.21
CA LEU A 93 5.23 -11.31 -22.74
C LEU A 93 4.85 -10.65 -24.08
N GLU A 94 5.11 -9.35 -24.25
CA GLU A 94 4.93 -8.66 -25.54
C GLU A 94 5.78 -9.32 -26.63
N ILE A 95 7.08 -9.52 -26.38
CA ILE A 95 8.00 -10.13 -27.34
C ILE A 95 7.55 -11.55 -27.69
N ARG A 96 7.14 -12.35 -26.70
CA ARG A 96 6.63 -13.71 -26.96
C ARG A 96 5.35 -13.70 -27.79
N ALA A 97 4.42 -12.78 -27.50
CA ALA A 97 3.19 -12.64 -28.26
C ALA A 97 3.43 -12.20 -29.73
N GLU A 98 4.51 -11.47 -30.01
CA GLU A 98 4.89 -11.07 -31.38
C GLU A 98 5.57 -12.19 -32.18
N ASN A 99 6.19 -13.16 -31.51
CA ASN A 99 7.01 -14.21 -32.12
C ASN A 99 6.37 -15.62 -32.02
N LEU A 100 5.05 -15.69 -32.03
CA LEU A 100 4.30 -16.95 -31.93
C LEU A 100 4.51 -17.83 -33.17
N ASN A 101 4.75 -19.12 -32.94
CA ASN A 101 4.98 -20.09 -34.01
C ASN A 101 3.74 -20.95 -34.32
N ASP A 102 2.92 -21.25 -33.31
CA ASP A 102 1.71 -22.06 -33.45
C ASP A 102 0.61 -21.69 -32.45
N ASN A 103 -0.54 -22.37 -32.59
CA ASN A 103 -1.73 -22.12 -31.76
C ASN A 103 -1.60 -22.64 -30.31
N GLU A 104 -0.75 -23.64 -30.06
CA GLU A 104 -0.53 -24.16 -28.70
C GLU A 104 0.31 -23.15 -27.90
N GLU A 105 1.36 -22.63 -28.50
CA GLU A 105 2.17 -21.54 -27.96
C GLU A 105 1.33 -20.27 -27.71
N MET A 106 0.41 -19.94 -28.64
CA MET A 106 -0.53 -18.83 -28.46
C MET A 106 -1.41 -19.01 -27.22
N LEU A 107 -2.00 -20.19 -27.02
CA LEU A 107 -2.83 -20.48 -25.85
C LEU A 107 -2.03 -20.43 -24.54
N GLU A 108 -0.77 -20.86 -24.57
CA GLU A 108 0.12 -20.78 -23.41
C GLU A 108 0.41 -19.32 -23.04
N VAL A 109 0.78 -18.49 -24.02
CA VAL A 109 1.02 -17.06 -23.83
C VAL A 109 -0.24 -16.34 -23.34
N GLN A 110 -1.43 -16.67 -23.86
CA GLN A 110 -2.69 -16.11 -23.38
C GLN A 110 -2.93 -16.42 -21.88
N LYS A 111 -2.71 -17.67 -21.46
CA LYS A 111 -2.84 -18.04 -20.03
C LYS A 111 -1.85 -17.27 -19.17
N GLU A 112 -0.60 -17.18 -19.60
CA GLU A 112 0.44 -16.43 -18.86
C GLU A 112 0.07 -14.95 -18.71
N ILE A 113 -0.48 -14.32 -19.76
CA ILE A 113 -0.96 -12.93 -19.71
C ILE A 113 -2.15 -12.78 -18.75
N LEU A 114 -3.10 -13.72 -18.75
CA LEU A 114 -4.25 -13.70 -17.83
C LEU A 114 -3.82 -13.84 -16.37
N ASP A 115 -2.89 -14.74 -16.07
CA ASP A 115 -2.32 -14.92 -14.74
C ASP A 115 -1.56 -13.67 -14.30
N PHE A 116 -0.76 -13.09 -15.19
CA PHE A 116 -0.05 -11.84 -14.94
C PHE A 116 -0.99 -10.66 -14.68
N HIS A 117 -2.05 -10.54 -15.49
CA HIS A 117 -3.11 -9.55 -15.29
C HIS A 117 -3.76 -9.71 -13.90
N SER A 118 -4.10 -10.94 -13.51
CA SER A 118 -4.66 -11.24 -12.19
C SER A 118 -3.72 -10.82 -11.05
N GLU A 119 -2.41 -11.08 -11.18
CA GLU A 119 -1.39 -10.68 -10.21
C GLU A 119 -1.31 -9.14 -10.05
N MET A 120 -1.42 -8.38 -11.15
CA MET A 120 -1.46 -6.92 -11.13
C MET A 120 -2.72 -6.39 -10.42
N VAL A 121 -3.88 -6.99 -10.69
CA VAL A 121 -5.14 -6.65 -9.99
C VAL A 121 -5.01 -6.91 -8.49
N MET A 122 -4.33 -7.99 -8.09
CA MET A 122 -4.04 -8.24 -6.68
C MET A 122 -3.14 -7.15 -6.07
N LEU A 123 -2.17 -6.60 -6.81
CA LEU A 123 -1.32 -5.51 -6.32
C LEU A 123 -2.09 -4.19 -6.15
N LEU A 124 -3.02 -3.89 -7.06
CA LEU A 124 -3.98 -2.78 -6.88
C LEU A 124 -4.78 -2.97 -5.58
N HIS A 125 -5.25 -4.19 -5.33
CA HIS A 125 -5.97 -4.50 -4.10
C HIS A 125 -5.10 -4.34 -2.84
N TYR A 126 -3.84 -4.78 -2.91
CA TYR A 126 -2.85 -4.57 -1.87
C TYR A 126 -2.69 -3.08 -1.53
N SER A 127 -2.56 -2.22 -2.55
CA SER A 127 -2.49 -0.76 -2.37
C SER A 127 -3.70 -0.22 -1.61
N VAL A 128 -4.92 -0.54 -2.06
CA VAL A 128 -6.17 -0.07 -1.46
C VAL A 128 -6.29 -0.48 0.01
N ILE A 129 -5.94 -1.73 0.35
CA ILE A 129 -5.99 -2.23 1.73
C ILE A 129 -5.02 -1.45 2.62
N ASN A 130 -3.77 -1.26 2.16
CA ASN A 130 -2.74 -0.58 2.93
C ASN A 130 -3.08 0.90 3.13
N PHE A 131 -3.62 1.56 2.09
CA PHE A 131 -4.08 2.94 2.17
C PHE A 131 -5.21 3.10 3.20
N ALA A 132 -6.21 2.23 3.14
CA ALA A 132 -7.29 2.23 4.12
C ALA A 132 -6.77 1.96 5.54
N GLY A 133 -5.72 1.15 5.70
CA GLY A 133 -5.00 0.92 6.95
C GLY A 133 -4.33 2.19 7.47
N LEU A 134 -3.58 2.87 6.60
CA LEU A 134 -2.86 4.11 6.89
C LEU A 134 -3.82 5.20 7.36
N ILE A 135 -4.85 5.52 6.57
CA ILE A 135 -5.83 6.56 6.93
C ILE A 135 -6.49 6.25 8.28
N LYS A 136 -6.80 4.99 8.56
CA LYS A 136 -7.41 4.58 9.83
C LYS A 136 -6.47 4.74 11.02
N ILE A 137 -5.21 4.36 10.88
CA ILE A 137 -4.26 4.43 11.99
C ILE A 137 -3.86 5.87 12.29
N VAL A 138 -3.67 6.66 11.25
CA VAL A 138 -3.47 8.12 11.28
C VAL A 138 -4.62 8.80 12.02
N LYS A 139 -5.87 8.58 11.58
CA LYS A 139 -7.07 9.14 12.24
C LYS A 139 -7.18 8.70 13.70
N LYS A 140 -6.80 7.45 14.01
CA LYS A 140 -6.84 6.92 15.38
C LYS A 140 -5.81 7.61 16.28
N HIS A 141 -4.60 7.83 15.79
CA HIS A 141 -3.56 8.56 16.49
C HIS A 141 -3.99 10.01 16.75
N LYS A 142 -4.47 10.73 15.73
CA LYS A 142 -4.99 12.10 15.85
C LYS A 142 -6.05 12.24 16.94
N LYS A 143 -7.00 11.28 17.01
CA LYS A 143 -8.05 11.27 18.04
C LYS A 143 -7.48 11.07 19.45
N ARG A 144 -6.37 10.35 19.59
CA ARG A 144 -5.73 10.05 20.88
C ARG A 144 -4.87 11.20 21.39
N THR A 145 -4.20 11.93 20.50
CA THR A 145 -3.29 13.04 20.83
C THR A 145 -3.96 14.42 20.94
N GLY A 146 -5.29 14.49 20.73
CA GLY A 146 -6.03 15.75 20.83
C GLY A 146 -5.80 16.72 19.65
N GLY A 147 -5.29 16.22 18.52
CA GLY A 147 -5.18 16.97 17.27
C GLY A 147 -4.03 17.98 17.14
N SER A 148 -3.29 18.28 18.22
CA SER A 148 -2.32 19.39 18.24
C SER A 148 -0.94 19.07 17.66
N VAL A 149 -0.54 17.80 17.56
CA VAL A 149 0.81 17.39 17.12
C VAL A 149 0.85 17.02 15.62
N TYR A 150 -0.29 17.13 14.94
CA TYR A 150 -0.55 16.49 13.65
C TYR A 150 -0.20 17.34 12.42
N SER A 151 0.59 18.41 12.59
CA SER A 151 0.79 19.42 11.55
C SER A 151 1.91 19.10 10.55
N PHE A 152 2.86 18.21 10.85
CA PHE A 152 4.09 18.08 10.04
C PHE A 152 4.15 16.83 9.14
N SER A 153 3.42 15.76 9.45
CA SER A 153 3.55 14.45 8.77
C SER A 153 2.47 14.16 7.72
N MET A 154 1.37 14.92 7.69
CA MET A 154 0.24 14.64 6.80
C MET A 154 0.55 14.78 5.28
N PRO A 155 1.35 15.77 4.82
CA PRO A 155 1.69 15.88 3.42
C PRO A 155 2.48 14.67 2.89
N ARG A 156 3.43 14.15 3.70
CA ARG A 156 4.25 12.99 3.34
C ARG A 156 3.43 11.70 3.27
N VAL A 157 2.52 11.50 4.24
CA VAL A 157 1.67 10.30 4.34
C VAL A 157 0.72 10.13 3.15
N LEU A 158 0.40 11.20 2.41
CA LEU A 158 -0.48 11.16 1.22
C LEU A 158 0.28 11.05 -0.11
N GLN A 159 1.60 11.14 -0.09
CA GLN A 159 2.47 11.01 -1.26
C GLN A 159 3.35 9.78 -1.08
N GLN A 160 2.75 8.61 -1.15
CA GLN A 160 3.46 7.34 -1.05
C GLN A 160 3.44 6.65 -2.40
N PRO A 161 4.57 6.09 -2.88
CA PRO A 161 4.65 5.34 -4.13
C PRO A 161 3.53 4.33 -4.31
N PHE A 162 3.15 3.60 -3.25
CA PHE A 162 2.06 2.62 -3.34
C PHE A 162 0.68 3.21 -3.63
N PHE A 163 0.51 4.53 -3.75
CA PHE A 163 -0.72 5.18 -4.23
C PHE A 163 -0.71 5.47 -5.72
N SER A 164 0.46 5.53 -6.35
CA SER A 164 0.62 5.89 -7.74
C SER A 164 0.42 4.66 -8.62
N THR A 165 -0.85 4.29 -8.83
CA THR A 165 -1.21 3.06 -9.54
C THR A 165 -1.33 3.22 -11.06
N ASP A 166 -1.00 4.38 -11.62
CA ASP A 166 -1.13 4.68 -13.04
C ASP A 166 -0.31 3.72 -13.92
N LEU A 167 0.87 3.32 -13.46
CA LEU A 167 1.69 2.31 -14.14
C LEU A 167 0.97 0.97 -14.24
N LEU A 168 0.42 0.46 -13.14
CA LEU A 168 -0.36 -0.78 -13.12
C LEU A 168 -1.56 -0.71 -14.06
N TYR A 169 -2.29 0.42 -14.08
CA TYR A 169 -3.40 0.60 -15.01
C TYR A 169 -2.96 0.54 -16.48
N ASN A 170 -1.81 1.12 -16.81
CA ASN A 170 -1.28 1.08 -18.17
C ASN A 170 -0.82 -0.33 -18.56
N LEU A 171 -0.17 -1.06 -17.66
CA LEU A 171 0.25 -2.45 -17.91
C LEU A 171 -0.95 -3.39 -18.07
N ILE A 172 -1.99 -3.23 -17.25
CA ILE A 172 -3.26 -3.97 -17.37
C ILE A 172 -3.89 -3.75 -18.74
N LYS A 173 -4.02 -2.49 -19.18
CA LYS A 173 -4.54 -2.18 -20.52
C LYS A 173 -3.66 -2.75 -21.63
N GLY A 174 -2.34 -2.76 -21.44
CA GLY A 174 -1.41 -3.41 -22.35
C GLY A 174 -1.70 -4.91 -22.49
N CYS A 175 -1.93 -5.60 -21.36
CA CYS A 175 -2.29 -7.02 -21.36
C CYS A 175 -3.61 -7.28 -22.09
N GLU A 176 -4.64 -6.47 -21.82
CA GLU A 176 -5.93 -6.53 -22.51
C GLU A 176 -5.74 -6.39 -24.03
N ALA A 177 -4.94 -5.42 -24.47
CA ALA A 177 -4.66 -5.20 -25.89
C ALA A 177 -3.91 -6.38 -26.54
N ILE A 178 -2.97 -7.03 -25.82
CA ILE A 178 -2.30 -8.24 -26.34
C ILE A 178 -3.32 -9.38 -26.48
N LEU A 179 -4.15 -9.61 -25.46
CA LEU A 179 -5.17 -10.66 -25.48
C LEU A 179 -6.19 -10.46 -26.61
N ASP A 180 -6.62 -9.22 -26.85
CA ASP A 180 -7.53 -8.89 -27.95
C ASP A 180 -6.91 -9.23 -29.32
N ARG A 181 -5.61 -8.96 -29.51
CA ARG A 181 -4.89 -9.32 -30.74
C ARG A 181 -4.72 -10.82 -30.92
N LEU A 182 -4.51 -11.55 -29.83
CA LEU A 182 -4.35 -13.01 -29.85
C LEU A 182 -5.69 -13.74 -29.90
N SER A 183 -6.81 -13.06 -29.66
CA SER A 183 -8.13 -13.69 -29.72
C SER A 183 -8.44 -14.07 -31.16
N PRO A 184 -8.93 -15.29 -31.42
CA PRO A 184 -9.34 -15.67 -32.78
C PRO A 184 -10.41 -14.68 -33.25
N GLY A 185 -10.24 -14.14 -34.45
CA GLY A 185 -11.22 -13.25 -35.05
C GLY A 185 -12.59 -13.91 -35.01
N ASN A 186 -13.57 -13.24 -34.40
CA ASN A 186 -14.97 -13.57 -34.60
C ASN A 186 -15.30 -13.25 -36.06
N ASP A 187 -14.97 -14.16 -36.98
CA ASP A 187 -15.57 -14.14 -38.31
C ASP A 187 -17.04 -14.55 -38.14
N PRO A 188 -18.00 -13.67 -38.51
CA PRO A 188 -19.43 -13.95 -38.42
C PRO A 188 -19.90 -15.06 -39.37
#